data_AF-A0A5C6NSU9-F1
#
_entry.id   AF-A0A5C6NSU9-F1
#
_cell.length_a   1.000
_cell.length_b   1.000
_cell.length_c   1.000
_cell.angle_alpha   90.00
_cell.angle_beta   90.00
_cell.angle_gamma   90.00
#
_symmetry.space_group_name_H-M   'P 1'
#
loop_
_entity.id
_entity.type
_entity.pdbx_description
1 polymer ?
#
loop_
_entity_poly.entity_id
_entity_poly.type
_entity_poly.pdbx_seq_one_letter_code
_entity_poly.pdbx_strand_id
1 'polypeptide(L)'
;MKSGASKAWGNNQDGVVASQPARVVDEREQMAISGGFIRRVTDDARENEMDENLEQVGGIIGNLRHMALDMGNEIDTQNRQIDRIMEKADSNKTRIDEANQRATKMLGSG
;
A
#
# COMPACT_ATOMS: atom_id res chain seq x y z
N MET A 1 34.89 4.40 29.44
CA MET A 1 33.54 4.98 29.54
C MET A 1 32.97 5.15 28.13
N LYS A 2 31.86 4.46 27.88
CA LYS A 2 30.81 4.63 26.86
C LYS A 2 31.21 4.99 25.41
N SER A 3 31.21 3.93 24.59
CA SER A 3 30.86 3.92 23.17
C SER A 3 29.53 4.64 22.90
N GLY A 4 29.51 5.59 21.96
CA GLY A 4 28.32 6.39 21.67
C GLY A 4 28.38 7.00 20.28
N ALA A 5 28.22 6.18 19.25
CA ALA A 5 27.72 6.58 17.94
C ALA A 5 27.07 5.34 17.34
N SER A 6 25.88 5.04 17.86
CA SER A 6 24.99 3.99 17.37
C SER A 6 24.75 4.19 15.88
N LYS A 7 25.20 3.21 15.09
CA LYS A 7 24.83 2.93 13.71
C LYS A 7 23.37 3.32 13.47
N ALA A 8 23.14 4.46 12.81
CA ALA A 8 21.81 4.92 12.39
C ALA A 8 21.44 4.40 10.98
N TRP A 9 22.17 3.42 10.48
CA TRP A 9 21.85 2.74 9.24
C TRP A 9 21.83 1.23 9.50
N GLY A 10 20.78 0.81 10.19
CA GLY A 10 20.42 -0.59 10.28
C GLY A 10 20.00 -1.06 8.90
N ASN A 11 20.57 -2.18 8.49
CA ASN A 11 20.27 -2.93 7.27
C ASN A 11 18.77 -2.92 6.94
N ASN A 12 18.36 -2.09 5.98
CA ASN A 12 17.13 -2.36 5.25
C ASN A 12 17.43 -3.58 4.40
N GLN A 13 16.92 -4.71 4.85
CA GLN A 13 16.73 -5.90 4.03
C GLN A 13 15.72 -5.52 2.95
N ASP A 14 16.18 -4.76 1.96
CA ASP A 14 15.50 -4.52 0.68
C ASP A 14 15.64 -5.78 -0.18
N GLY A 15 15.13 -6.88 0.36
CA GLY A 15 14.87 -8.07 -0.40
C GLY A 15 13.47 -7.93 -0.93
N VAL A 16 13.34 -7.54 -2.21
CA VAL A 16 12.11 -7.84 -2.94
C VAL A 16 11.78 -9.31 -2.69
N VAL A 17 10.61 -9.57 -2.12
CA VAL A 17 10.15 -10.93 -1.82
C VAL A 17 9.91 -11.64 -3.17
N ALA A 18 10.97 -12.23 -3.72
CA ALA A 18 10.98 -12.84 -5.05
C ALA A 18 10.27 -14.21 -5.08
N SER A 19 9.81 -14.71 -3.93
CA SER A 19 9.03 -15.93 -3.84
C SER A 19 7.86 -15.69 -2.88
N GLN A 20 6.72 -15.29 -3.43
CA GLN A 20 5.45 -15.58 -2.75
C GLN A 20 5.39 -17.09 -2.48
N PRO A 21 4.95 -17.53 -1.30
CA PRO A 21 4.85 -18.95 -1.00
C PRO A 21 3.90 -19.59 -2.01
N ALA A 22 4.39 -20.58 -2.74
CA ALA A 22 3.56 -21.42 -3.58
C ALA A 22 2.47 -22.01 -2.68
N ARG A 23 1.20 -21.73 -2.99
CA ARG A 23 0.08 -22.40 -2.33
C ARG A 23 0.29 -23.90 -2.55
N VAL A 24 0.44 -24.64 -1.46
CA VAL A 24 0.32 -26.10 -1.49
C VAL A 24 -1.17 -26.37 -1.67
N VAL A 25 -1.60 -26.46 -2.93
CA VAL A 25 -2.95 -26.85 -3.30
C VAL A 25 -3.06 -28.35 -3.07
N ASP A 26 -4.02 -28.77 -2.25
CA ASP A 26 -4.37 -30.18 -2.08
C ASP A 26 -4.78 -30.75 -3.45
N GLU A 27 -4.19 -31.88 -3.85
CA GLU A 27 -4.40 -32.54 -5.14
C GLU A 27 -5.88 -32.87 -5.38
N ARG A 28 -6.68 -32.96 -4.31
CA ARG A 28 -8.14 -33.14 -4.38
C ARG A 28 -8.91 -31.87 -4.74
N GLU A 29 -8.44 -30.69 -4.33
CA GLU A 29 -9.02 -29.42 -4.80
C GLU A 29 -8.57 -29.09 -6.23
N GLN A 30 -7.39 -29.56 -6.63
CA GLN A 30 -6.88 -29.41 -8.00
C GLN A 30 -7.78 -30.11 -9.03
N MET A 31 -8.41 -31.23 -8.68
CA MET A 31 -9.32 -31.96 -9.59
C MET A 31 -10.71 -31.31 -9.74
N ALA A 32 -11.14 -30.44 -8.83
CA ALA A 32 -12.40 -29.70 -8.96
C ALA A 32 -12.25 -28.38 -9.74
N ILE A 33 -11.01 -27.89 -9.86
CA ILE A 33 -10.64 -26.64 -10.58
C ILE A 33 -10.07 -26.95 -11.99
N SER A 34 -9.99 -28.23 -12.38
CA SER A 34 -9.43 -28.66 -13.66
C SER A 34 -10.42 -28.58 -14.84
N GLY A 35 -11.69 -28.26 -14.59
CA GLY A 35 -12.62 -27.84 -15.65
C GLY A 35 -12.65 -26.32 -15.63
N GLY A 36 -12.57 -25.68 -16.79
CA GLY A 36 -12.58 -24.23 -16.94
C GLY A 36 -13.62 -23.49 -16.09
N PHE A 37 -13.49 -22.16 -16.03
CA PHE A 37 -14.35 -21.25 -15.27
C PHE A 37 -15.85 -21.44 -15.53
N ILE A 38 -16.22 -22.07 -16.65
CA ILE A 38 -17.59 -22.46 -16.95
C ILE A 38 -17.79 -23.98 -17.05
N ARG A 39 -19.00 -24.44 -16.68
CA ARG A 39 -19.46 -25.78 -17.00
C ARG A 39 -19.95 -25.83 -18.45
N ARG A 40 -19.28 -26.61 -19.30
CA ARG A 40 -19.63 -26.80 -20.71
C ARG A 40 -20.96 -27.55 -20.88
N VAL A 41 -21.76 -27.14 -21.86
CA VAL A 41 -23.06 -27.76 -22.19
C VAL A 41 -23.13 -28.16 -23.66
N THR A 42 -22.72 -27.25 -24.56
CA THR A 42 -22.74 -27.49 -26.01
C THR A 42 -21.35 -27.68 -26.62
N ASP A 43 -20.28 -27.40 -25.85
CA ASP A 43 -18.89 -27.48 -26.30
C ASP A 43 -18.64 -26.67 -27.59
N ASP A 44 -19.31 -25.51 -27.69
CA ASP A 44 -19.24 -24.61 -28.83
C ASP A 44 -18.15 -23.54 -28.65
N ALA A 45 -17.85 -22.82 -29.73
CA ALA A 45 -16.83 -21.77 -29.71
C ALA A 45 -17.16 -20.62 -28.73
N ARG A 46 -18.44 -20.40 -28.41
CA ARG A 46 -18.85 -19.35 -27.46
C ARG A 46 -18.53 -19.75 -26.04
N GLU A 47 -18.73 -21.02 -25.68
CA GLU A 47 -18.30 -21.56 -24.39
C GLU A 47 -16.78 -21.45 -24.21
N ASN A 48 -15.99 -21.73 -25.25
CA ASN A 48 -14.53 -21.53 -25.19
C ASN A 48 -14.15 -20.05 -24.99
N GLU A 49 -14.79 -19.13 -25.71
CA GLU A 49 -14.54 -17.68 -25.56
C GLU A 49 -14.91 -17.18 -24.14
N MET A 50 -16.02 -17.68 -23.58
CA MET A 50 -16.40 -17.35 -22.20
C MET A 50 -15.36 -17.84 -21.20
N ASP A 51 -14.78 -19.02 -21.40
CA ASP A 51 -13.76 -19.59 -20.53
C ASP A 51 -12.45 -18.76 -20.58
N GLU A 52 -12.00 -18.41 -21.79
CA GLU A 52 -10.83 -17.54 -22.01
C GLU A 52 -11.03 -16.13 -21.43
N ASN A 53 -12.22 -15.56 -21.61
CA ASN A 53 -12.55 -14.25 -21.04
C ASN A 53 -12.55 -14.29 -19.50
N LEU A 54 -13.09 -15.35 -18.89
CA LEU A 54 -13.09 -15.48 -17.43
C LEU A 54 -11.69 -15.75 -16.86
N GLU A 55 -10.82 -16.43 -17.59
CA GLU A 55 -9.41 -16.57 -17.23
C GLU A 55 -8.71 -15.21 -17.18
N GLN A 56 -8.89 -14.39 -18.22
CA GLN A 56 -8.37 -13.03 -18.26
C GLN A 56 -8.93 -12.17 -17.13
N VAL A 57 -10.25 -12.25 -16.87
CA VAL A 57 -10.89 -11.56 -15.75
C VAL A 57 -10.27 -12.00 -14.42
N GLY A 58 -9.98 -13.30 -14.24
CA GLY A 58 -9.28 -13.81 -13.05
C GLY A 58 -7.91 -13.16 -12.86
N GLY A 59 -7.14 -13.02 -13.94
CA GLY A 59 -5.86 -12.28 -13.92
C GLY A 59 -6.02 -10.80 -13.56
N ILE A 60 -7.00 -10.12 -14.15
CA ILE A 60 -7.30 -8.71 -13.87
C ILE A 60 -7.74 -8.53 -12.42
N ILE A 61 -8.55 -9.42 -11.86
CA ILE A 61 -8.95 -9.39 -10.45
C ILE A 61 -7.71 -9.56 -9.54
N GLY A 62 -6.77 -10.43 -9.93
CA GLY A 62 -5.48 -10.56 -9.24
C GLY A 62 -4.70 -9.24 -9.20
N ASN A 63 -4.65 -8.51 -10.31
CA ASN A 63 -4.00 -7.20 -10.39
C ASN A 63 -4.76 -6.13 -9.58
N LEU A 64 -6.09 -6.09 -9.68
CA LEU A 64 -6.93 -5.19 -8.88
C LEU A 64 -6.74 -5.41 -7.38
N ARG A 65 -6.59 -6.67 -6.95
CA ARG A 65 -6.27 -7.01 -5.56
C ARG A 65 -4.92 -6.44 -5.12
N HIS A 66 -3.87 -6.61 -5.92
CA HIS A 66 -2.55 -6.04 -5.60
C HIS A 66 -2.62 -4.51 -5.51
N MET A 67 -3.25 -3.86 -6.50
CA MET A 67 -3.43 -2.39 -6.47
C MET A 67 -4.23 -1.94 -5.24
N ALA A 68 -5.26 -2.68 -4.82
CA ALA A 68 -6.01 -2.33 -3.61
C ALA A 68 -5.16 -2.45 -2.33
N LEU A 69 -4.30 -3.47 -2.25
CA LEU A 69 -3.38 -3.63 -1.11
C LEU A 69 -2.32 -2.53 -1.09
N ASP A 70 -1.69 -2.25 -2.23
CA ASP A 70 -0.66 -1.22 -2.36
C ASP A 70 -1.24 0.16 -2.06
N MET A 71 -2.43 0.45 -2.59
CA MET A 71 -3.15 1.70 -2.32
C MET A 71 -3.53 1.82 -0.84
N GLY A 72 -3.97 0.73 -0.21
CA GLY A 72 -4.24 0.72 1.24
C GLY A 72 -2.99 1.06 2.07
N ASN A 73 -1.86 0.41 1.79
CA ASN A 73 -0.60 0.67 2.46
C ASN A 73 -0.09 2.11 2.24
N GLU A 74 -0.28 2.64 1.03
CA GLU A 74 0.09 4.01 0.68
C GLU A 74 -0.79 5.01 1.44
N ILE A 75 -2.10 4.79 1.51
CA ILE A 75 -3.02 5.62 2.33
C ILE A 75 -2.58 5.62 3.79
N ASP A 76 -2.27 4.47 4.38
CA ASP A 76 -1.81 4.39 5.78
C ASP A 76 -0.48 5.10 6.02
N THR A 77 0.40 5.09 5.02
CA THR A 77 1.69 5.79 5.08
C THR A 77 1.50 7.30 4.96
N GLN A 78 0.64 7.74 4.04
CA GLN A 78 0.30 9.14 3.86
C GLN A 78 -0.47 9.71 5.07
N ASN A 79 -1.39 8.95 5.67
CA ASN A 79 -2.09 9.37 6.89
C ASN A 79 -1.10 9.68 8.01
N ARG A 80 -0.17 8.76 8.30
CA ARG A 80 0.90 9.01 9.29
C ARG A 80 1.79 10.19 8.93
N GLN A 81 2.00 10.47 7.63
CA GLN A 81 2.74 11.63 7.18
C GLN A 81 1.97 12.93 7.41
N ILE A 82 0.66 12.93 7.15
CA ILE A 82 -0.23 14.06 7.40
C ILE A 82 -0.24 14.40 8.89
N ASP A 83 -0.30 13.42 9.78
CA ASP A 83 -0.21 13.65 11.23
C ASP A 83 1.06 14.42 11.60
N ARG A 84 2.23 14.00 11.09
CA ARG A 84 3.50 14.70 11.31
C ARG A 84 3.52 16.10 10.70
N ILE A 85 2.82 16.32 9.58
CA ILE A 85 2.68 17.64 8.97
C ILE A 85 1.83 18.54 9.85
N MET A 86 0.73 18.03 10.41
CA MET A 86 -0.15 18.77 11.31
C MET A 86 0.59 19.21 12.58
N GLU A 87 1.35 18.32 13.22
CA GLU A 87 2.18 18.67 14.38
C GLU A 87 3.17 19.81 14.06
N LYS A 88 3.82 19.76 12.89
CA LYS A 88 4.73 20.81 12.43
C LYS A 88 3.99 22.12 12.11
N ALA A 89 2.79 22.03 11.54
CA ALA A 89 1.96 23.17 11.22
C ALA A 89 1.53 23.91 12.51
N ASP A 90 1.12 23.18 13.54
CA ASP A 90 0.74 23.75 14.84
C ASP A 90 1.92 24.43 15.55
N SER A 91 3.11 23.81 15.50
CA SER A 91 4.34 24.41 16.02
C SER A 91 4.69 25.71 15.30
N ASN A 92 4.59 25.70 13.97
CA ASN A 92 4.85 26.89 13.15
C ASN A 92 3.81 27.99 13.42
N LYS A 93 2.53 27.64 13.54
CA LYS A 93 1.47 28.58 13.92
C LYS A 93 1.79 29.27 15.23
N THR A 94 2.15 28.51 16.26
CA THR A 94 2.52 29.06 17.58
C THR A 94 3.69 30.03 17.46
N ARG A 95 4.74 29.65 16.73
CA ARG A 95 5.92 30.51 16.51
C ARG A 95 5.57 31.80 15.76
N ILE A 96 4.71 31.72 14.75
CA ILE A 96 4.25 32.89 13.99
C ILE A 96 3.43 33.81 14.90
N ASP A 97 2.50 33.26 15.68
CA ASP A 97 1.66 34.04 16.60
C ASP A 97 2.52 34.75 17.65
N GLU A 98 3.52 34.08 18.23
CA GLU A 98 4.49 34.69 19.15
C GLU A 98 5.34 35.78 18.49
N ALA A 99 5.86 35.52 17.29
CA ALA A 99 6.67 36.50 16.55
C ALA A 99 5.83 37.75 16.21
N ASN A 100 4.57 37.56 15.82
CA ASN A 100 3.64 38.64 15.51
C ASN A 100 3.30 39.47 16.75
N GLN A 101 3.09 38.83 17.91
CA GLN A 101 2.90 39.54 19.19
C GLN A 101 4.12 40.39 19.55
N ARG A 102 5.34 39.86 19.36
CA ARG A 102 6.58 40.62 19.61
C ARG A 102 6.71 41.80 18.65
N ALA A 103 6.45 41.59 17.36
CA ALA A 103 6.47 42.65 16.35
C ALA A 103 5.45 43.75 16.64
N THR A 104 4.22 43.38 17.02
CA THR A 104 3.16 44.34 17.38
C THR A 104 3.56 45.19 18.59
N LYS A 105 4.16 44.56 19.61
CA LYS A 105 4.71 45.30 20.76
C LYS A 105 5.78 46.30 20.32
N MET A 106 6.72 45.90 19.46
CA MET A 106 7.78 46.78 18.95
C MET A 106 7.23 47.95 18.13
N LEU A 107 6.17 47.74 17.34
CA LEU A 107 5.53 48.80 16.56
C LEU A 107 4.70 49.76 17.42
N GLY A 108 4.03 49.26 18.47
CA GLY A 108 3.24 50.07 19.40
C GLY A 108 4.03 50.73 20.53
N SER A 109 5.34 50.49 20.61
CA SER A 109 6.25 51.12 21.58
C SER A 109 7.23 52.12 20.95
N GLY A 110 6.97 52.54 19.70
CA GLY A 110 7.57 53.73 19.06
C GLY A 110 6.53 54.83 18.92
#